data_AF-A0A0N1B061-F1
#
_entry.id   AF-A0A0N1B061-F1
#
_cell.length_a   1.000
_cell.length_b   1.000
_cell.length_c   1.000
_cell.angle_alpha   90.00
_cell.angle_beta   90.00
_cell.angle_gamma   90.00
#
_symmetry.space_group_name_H-M   'P 1'
#
loop_
_entity.id
_entity.type
_entity.pdbx_description
1 polymer ?
#
loop_
_entity_poly.entity_id
_entity_poly.type
_entity_poly.pdbx_seq_one_letter_code
_entity_poly.pdbx_strand_id
1 'polypeptide(L)'
;MIDTPSEPPAVQEHIIEQKLLECGLKAGGFSVKYEDYLQSIEIIITPEAGATPEHFGCIHEAAFPEVVSFADAEMYRRYMAYVDALFRPQMLADAEAELKKRGLWDNFPARDGYPTLADYARALEAHAGFAPGTMLRAEDSERVAFDPYDNQQFAAIDFERVGALLAVLVFASARNGFSMGFIGNDKVRE
;
A
#
# COMPACT_ATOMS: atom_id res chain seq x y z
N MET A 1 33.97 -1.71 -29.10
CA MET A 1 33.20 -1.67 -27.85
C MET A 1 33.93 -0.69 -26.94
N ILE A 2 33.35 0.48 -26.72
CA ILE A 2 33.86 1.41 -25.71
C ILE A 2 33.04 1.12 -24.47
N ASP A 3 33.70 0.60 -23.44
CA ASP A 3 33.20 0.58 -22.07
C ASP A 3 33.02 2.04 -21.67
N THR A 4 31.77 2.50 -21.70
CA THR A 4 31.44 3.83 -21.18
C THR A 4 31.31 3.64 -19.67
N PRO A 5 32.10 4.33 -18.84
CA PRO A 5 31.94 4.26 -17.39
C PRO A 5 30.51 4.65 -17.03
N SER A 6 29.90 3.94 -16.09
CA SER A 6 28.60 4.30 -15.55
C SER A 6 28.61 5.75 -15.07
N GLU A 7 27.56 6.50 -15.41
CA GLU A 7 27.36 7.86 -14.91
C GLU A 7 27.31 7.81 -13.37
N PRO A 8 28.05 8.70 -12.68
CA PRO A 8 28.07 8.68 -11.21
C PRO A 8 26.65 8.91 -10.70
N PRO A 9 26.20 8.18 -9.65
CA PRO A 9 24.88 8.38 -9.07
C PRO A 9 24.70 9.84 -8.67
N ALA A 10 23.50 10.40 -8.82
CA ALA A 10 23.27 11.72 -8.28
C ALA A 10 23.43 11.71 -6.75
N VAL A 11 23.59 12.89 -6.16
CA VAL A 11 23.99 13.04 -4.75
C VAL A 11 23.09 12.25 -3.80
N GLN A 12 21.80 12.13 -4.12
CA GLN A 12 20.83 11.44 -3.28
C GLN A 12 20.97 9.91 -3.35
N GLU A 13 21.14 9.34 -4.54
CA GLU A 13 21.38 7.92 -4.74
C GLU A 13 22.63 7.48 -3.98
N HIS A 14 23.72 8.26 -4.09
CA HIS A 14 24.95 7.94 -3.36
C HIS A 14 24.76 7.99 -1.83
N ILE A 15 23.97 8.94 -1.31
CA ILE A 15 23.64 8.99 0.12
C ILE A 15 22.85 7.76 0.55
N ILE A 16 21.86 7.33 -0.24
CA ILE A 16 21.07 6.14 0.05
C ILE A 16 21.96 4.89 0.00
N GLU A 17 22.82 4.76 -1.01
CA GLU A 17 23.78 3.65 -1.11
C GLU A 17 24.66 3.55 0.15
N GLN A 18 25.24 4.66 0.60
CA GLN A 18 26.08 4.68 1.81
C GLN A 18 25.29 4.25 3.05
N LYS A 19 24.07 4.77 3.23
CA LYS A 19 23.22 4.39 4.38
C LYS A 19 22.84 2.91 4.35
N LEU A 20 22.57 2.33 3.18
CA LEU A 20 22.29 0.91 3.05
C LEU A 20 23.51 0.05 3.43
N LEU A 21 24.73 0.49 3.09
CA LEU A 21 25.96 -0.16 3.57
C LEU A 21 26.12 -0.05 5.09
N GLU A 22 25.79 1.12 5.68
CA GLU A 22 25.79 1.33 7.14
C GLU A 22 24.75 0.46 7.85
N CYS A 23 23.64 0.13 7.18
CA CYS A 23 22.68 -0.87 7.66
C CYS A 23 23.23 -2.32 7.62
N GLY A 24 24.43 -2.55 7.09
CA GLY A 24 25.06 -3.87 7.04
C GLY A 24 24.78 -4.65 5.75
N LEU A 25 24.16 -4.03 4.74
CA LEU A 25 23.97 -4.67 3.44
C LEU A 25 25.30 -4.75 2.69
N LYS A 26 25.45 -5.81 1.89
CA LYS A 26 26.65 -6.02 1.07
C LYS A 26 26.59 -5.17 -0.20
N ALA A 27 27.69 -4.49 -0.49
CA ALA A 27 27.88 -3.79 -1.76
C ALA A 27 27.65 -4.74 -2.95
N GLY A 28 26.95 -4.26 -3.98
CA GLY A 28 26.59 -5.04 -5.17
C GLY A 28 25.38 -5.96 -4.99
N GLY A 29 24.80 -6.05 -3.78
CA GLY A 29 23.54 -6.76 -3.53
C GLY A 29 22.29 -5.87 -3.64
N PHE A 30 22.45 -4.62 -4.03
CA PHE A 30 21.34 -3.69 -4.24
C PHE A 30 21.68 -2.70 -5.34
N SER A 31 20.65 -2.12 -5.95
CA SER A 31 20.77 -0.96 -6.85
C SER A 31 19.95 0.19 -6.32
N VAL A 32 20.47 1.41 -6.48
CA VAL A 32 19.78 2.66 -6.17
C VAL A 32 19.78 3.50 -7.44
N LYS A 33 18.61 3.75 -8.02
CA LYS A 33 18.50 4.45 -9.30
C LYS A 33 17.32 5.39 -9.31
N TYR A 34 17.52 6.60 -9.81
CA TYR A 34 16.39 7.44 -10.17
C TYR A 34 15.67 6.84 -11.39
N GLU A 35 14.36 6.64 -11.25
CA GLU A 35 13.52 6.12 -12.32
C GLU A 35 12.57 7.23 -12.80
N ASP A 36 12.82 7.73 -14.02
CA ASP A 36 12.06 8.85 -14.61
C ASP A 36 10.54 8.58 -14.62
N TYR A 37 10.13 7.32 -14.81
CA TYR A 37 8.71 6.96 -14.86
C TYR A 37 8.05 6.97 -13.47
N LEU A 38 8.81 6.76 -12.41
CA LEU A 38 8.35 6.87 -11.02
C LEU A 38 8.49 8.29 -10.48
N GLN A 39 9.33 9.12 -11.12
CA GLN A 39 9.77 10.41 -10.59
C GLN A 39 10.36 10.27 -9.17
N SER A 40 10.99 9.13 -8.88
CA SER A 40 11.49 8.72 -7.56
C SER A 40 12.67 7.78 -7.73
N ILE A 41 13.45 7.61 -6.67
CA ILE A 41 14.52 6.63 -6.61
C ILE A 41 13.92 5.26 -6.30
N GLU A 42 14.24 4.28 -7.13
CA GLU A 42 13.96 2.87 -6.89
C GLU A 42 15.18 2.18 -6.29
N ILE A 43 14.96 1.51 -5.16
CA ILE A 43 15.93 0.67 -4.49
C ILE A 43 15.49 -0.78 -4.68
N ILE A 44 16.30 -1.58 -5.37
CA ILE A 44 16.06 -3.01 -5.54
C ILE A 44 17.11 -3.76 -4.72
N ILE A 45 16.67 -4.49 -3.69
CA ILE A 45 17.52 -5.31 -2.83
C ILE A 45 17.42 -6.77 -3.26
N THR A 46 18.57 -7.37 -3.60
CA THR A 46 18.67 -8.78 -3.98
C THR A 46 19.11 -9.64 -2.80
N PRO A 47 18.94 -10.97 -2.85
CA PRO A 47 19.42 -11.87 -1.79
C PRO A 47 20.91 -11.71 -1.46
N GLU A 48 21.73 -11.32 -2.44
CA GLU A 48 23.17 -11.10 -2.30
C GLU A 48 23.51 -9.96 -1.34
N ALA A 49 22.60 -9.00 -1.10
CA ALA A 49 22.78 -7.96 -0.08
C ALA A 49 22.89 -8.54 1.33
N GLY A 50 22.37 -9.76 1.56
CA GLY A 50 22.34 -10.37 2.89
C GLY A 50 21.34 -9.70 3.84
N ALA A 51 20.36 -8.97 3.30
CA ALA A 51 19.30 -8.38 4.09
C ALA A 51 18.46 -9.47 4.79
N THR A 52 17.93 -9.13 5.95
CA THR A 52 17.08 -9.97 6.81
C THR A 52 16.03 -9.08 7.47
N PRO A 53 14.95 -9.63 8.07
CA PRO A 53 13.92 -8.83 8.72
C PRO A 53 14.44 -7.85 9.79
N GLU A 54 15.55 -8.18 10.45
CA GLU A 54 16.21 -7.31 11.44
C GLU A 54 16.72 -5.99 10.82
N HIS A 55 16.97 -5.97 9.51
CA HIS A 55 17.45 -4.80 8.79
C HIS A 55 16.32 -3.86 8.33
N PHE A 56 15.05 -4.28 8.38
CA PHE A 56 13.94 -3.54 7.76
C PHE A 56 13.80 -2.09 8.25
N GLY A 57 13.98 -1.86 9.55
CA GLY A 57 13.91 -0.50 10.10
C GLY A 57 15.01 0.40 9.57
N CYS A 58 16.25 -0.08 9.56
CA CYS A 58 17.37 0.68 9.03
C CYS A 58 17.22 0.93 7.52
N ILE A 59 16.80 -0.08 6.75
CA ILE A 59 16.54 0.06 5.31
C ILE A 59 15.46 1.11 5.05
N HIS A 60 14.37 1.09 5.82
CA HIS A 60 13.29 2.07 5.69
C HIS A 60 13.78 3.48 5.99
N GLU A 61 14.48 3.70 7.10
CA GLU A 61 15.04 5.03 7.45
C GLU A 61 16.10 5.52 6.45
N ALA A 62 16.87 4.59 5.86
CA ALA A 62 17.89 4.91 4.88
C ALA A 62 17.29 5.42 3.56
N ALA A 63 16.20 4.79 3.11
CA ALA A 63 15.62 5.01 1.80
C ALA A 63 14.39 5.93 1.80
N PHE A 64 13.66 6.08 2.91
CA PHE A 64 12.43 6.90 2.94
C PHE A 64 12.70 8.35 2.47
N PRO A 65 11.85 8.92 1.58
CA PRO A 65 10.55 8.44 1.12
C PRO A 65 10.56 7.60 -0.18
N GLU A 66 11.73 7.14 -0.61
CA GLU A 66 11.92 6.45 -1.89
C GLU A 66 11.38 5.00 -1.87
N VAL A 67 11.24 4.41 -3.07
CA VAL A 67 10.61 3.10 -3.24
C VAL A 67 11.62 1.98 -2.96
N VAL A 68 11.31 1.11 -2.00
CA VAL A 68 12.13 -0.08 -1.69
C VAL A 68 11.41 -1.35 -2.14
N SER A 69 12.08 -2.11 -3.01
CA SER A 69 11.64 -3.40 -3.52
C SER A 69 12.64 -4.49 -3.16
N PHE A 70 12.16 -5.71 -2.93
CA PHE A 70 13.04 -6.89 -2.82
C PHE A 70 12.80 -7.80 -4.02
N ALA A 71 13.89 -8.27 -4.64
CA ALA A 71 13.81 -9.24 -5.73
C ALA A 71 13.23 -10.58 -5.27
N ASP A 72 13.41 -10.92 -3.98
CA ASP A 72 12.75 -12.05 -3.35
C ASP A 72 11.33 -11.67 -2.89
N ALA A 73 10.32 -12.35 -3.44
CA ALA A 73 8.92 -12.03 -3.21
C ALA A 73 8.46 -12.26 -1.76
N GLU A 74 9.06 -13.24 -1.05
CA GLU A 74 8.73 -13.49 0.35
C GLU A 74 9.28 -12.38 1.25
N MET A 75 10.55 -12.00 1.04
CA MET A 75 11.19 -10.90 1.72
C MET A 75 10.46 -9.59 1.46
N TYR A 76 10.06 -9.33 0.20
CA TYR A 76 9.29 -8.15 -0.14
C TYR A 76 7.98 -8.09 0.65
N ARG A 77 7.23 -9.20 0.71
CA ARG A 77 5.99 -9.28 1.48
C ARG A 77 6.21 -9.00 2.96
N ARG A 78 7.29 -9.53 3.56
CA ARG A 78 7.64 -9.29 4.96
C ARG A 78 8.01 -7.83 5.20
N TYR A 79 8.74 -7.20 4.27
CA TYR A 79 9.08 -5.79 4.34
C TYR A 79 7.83 -4.91 4.25
N MET A 80 6.92 -5.19 3.31
CA MET A 80 5.64 -4.49 3.20
C MET A 80 4.80 -4.64 4.47
N ALA A 81 4.75 -5.83 5.08
CA ALA A 81 4.06 -6.02 6.36
C ALA A 81 4.67 -5.20 7.51
N TYR A 82 6.00 -5.02 7.51
CA TYR A 82 6.70 -4.13 8.46
C TYR A 82 6.30 -2.66 8.23
N VAL A 83 6.35 -2.19 6.99
CA VAL A 83 5.96 -0.83 6.60
C VAL A 83 4.49 -0.56 6.97
N ASP A 84 3.59 -1.49 6.64
CA ASP A 84 2.17 -1.39 7.00
C ASP A 84 1.97 -1.29 8.51
N ALA A 85 2.68 -2.09 9.30
CA ALA A 85 2.61 -2.03 10.76
C ALA A 85 3.14 -0.70 11.31
N LEU A 86 4.17 -0.13 10.68
CA LEU A 86 4.74 1.17 11.05
C LEU A 86 3.75 2.32 10.82
N PHE A 87 3.07 2.34 9.67
CA PHE A 87 2.13 3.42 9.31
C PHE A 87 0.71 3.24 9.85
N ARG A 88 0.32 2.02 10.24
CA ARG A 88 -1.05 1.70 10.71
C ARG A 88 -1.58 2.64 11.81
N PRO A 89 -0.82 3.03 12.85
CA PRO A 89 -1.34 3.93 13.87
C PRO A 89 -1.75 5.29 13.31
N GLN A 90 -0.92 5.86 12.44
CA GLN A 90 -1.21 7.14 11.79
C GLN A 90 -2.39 7.02 10.82
N MET A 91 -2.42 5.95 10.01
CA MET A 91 -3.54 5.67 9.11
C MET A 91 -4.88 5.56 9.86
N LEU A 92 -4.89 4.88 11.01
CA LEU A 92 -6.08 4.77 11.85
C LEU A 92 -6.53 6.13 12.40
N ALA A 93 -5.59 6.94 12.89
CA ALA A 93 -5.89 8.27 13.43
C ALA A 93 -6.46 9.21 12.34
N ASP A 94 -5.85 9.23 11.16
CA ASP A 94 -6.28 10.06 10.04
C ASP A 94 -7.64 9.60 9.51
N ALA A 95 -7.85 8.30 9.35
CA ALA A 95 -9.11 7.75 8.90
C ALA A 95 -10.24 7.98 9.92
N GLU A 96 -9.97 7.87 11.22
CA GLU A 96 -10.92 8.22 12.28
C GLU A 96 -11.30 9.72 12.21
N ALA A 97 -10.32 10.61 12.06
CA ALA A 97 -10.58 12.05 11.94
C ALA A 97 -11.44 12.37 10.71
N GLU A 98 -11.17 11.72 9.57
CA GLU A 98 -11.95 11.91 8.35
C GLU A 98 -13.38 11.37 8.48
N LEU A 99 -13.57 10.20 9.11
CA LEU A 99 -14.90 9.65 9.39
C LEU A 99 -15.71 10.59 10.30
N LYS A 100 -15.08 11.15 11.34
CA LYS A 100 -15.73 12.14 12.22
C LYS A 100 -16.15 13.39 11.46
N LYS A 101 -15.27 13.92 10.62
CA LYS A 101 -15.56 15.10 9.77
C LYS A 101 -16.72 14.85 8.81
N ARG A 102 -16.85 13.64 8.28
CA ARG A 102 -17.93 13.23 7.37
C ARG A 102 -19.22 12.81 8.09
N GLY A 103 -19.25 12.78 9.43
CA GLY A 103 -20.41 12.28 10.19
C GLY A 103 -20.63 10.77 10.08
N LEU A 104 -19.59 10.02 9.71
CA LEU A 104 -19.59 8.56 9.52
C LEU A 104 -18.95 7.81 10.69
N TRP A 105 -18.63 8.51 11.78
CA TRP A 105 -18.04 7.88 12.96
C TRP A 105 -19.08 7.10 13.77
N ASP A 106 -20.24 7.71 13.98
CA ASP A 106 -21.27 7.11 14.81
C ASP A 106 -21.86 5.87 14.12
N ASN A 107 -22.04 4.81 14.90
CA ASN A 107 -22.55 3.51 14.44
C ASN A 107 -21.72 2.85 13.33
N PHE A 108 -20.41 3.11 13.28
CA PHE A 108 -19.53 2.44 12.32
C PHE A 108 -19.65 0.90 12.41
N PRO A 109 -19.82 0.18 11.28
CA PRO A 109 -19.98 -1.27 11.27
C PRO A 109 -18.81 -2.01 11.95
N ALA A 110 -19.12 -2.80 12.98
CA ALA A 110 -18.14 -3.65 13.66
C ALA A 110 -17.95 -4.97 12.91
N ARG A 111 -16.71 -5.37 12.61
CA ARG A 111 -16.39 -6.58 11.84
C ARG A 111 -17.02 -7.85 12.43
N ASP A 112 -17.01 -8.00 13.74
CA ASP A 112 -17.53 -9.19 14.45
C ASP A 112 -19.06 -9.35 14.33
N GLY A 113 -19.77 -8.31 13.88
CA GLY A 113 -21.20 -8.37 13.60
C GLY A 113 -21.55 -9.11 12.31
N TYR A 114 -20.56 -9.53 11.51
CA TYR A 114 -20.77 -10.07 10.17
C TYR A 114 -20.13 -11.45 10.01
N PRO A 115 -20.86 -12.47 9.50
CA PRO A 115 -20.32 -13.82 9.34
C PRO A 115 -19.16 -13.90 8.34
N THR A 116 -19.22 -13.12 7.26
CA THR A 116 -18.23 -13.14 6.19
C THR A 116 -17.70 -11.74 5.87
N LEU A 117 -16.53 -11.67 5.24
CA LEU A 117 -15.98 -10.40 4.75
C LEU A 117 -16.87 -9.77 3.68
N ALA A 118 -17.58 -10.57 2.87
CA ALA A 118 -18.55 -10.08 1.90
C ALA A 118 -19.76 -9.42 2.56
N ASP A 119 -20.28 -9.98 3.66
CA ASP A 119 -21.37 -9.36 4.42
C ASP A 119 -20.90 -8.06 5.09
N TYR A 120 -19.65 -8.04 5.57
CA TYR A 120 -19.05 -6.83 6.11
C TYR A 120 -18.90 -5.73 5.06
N ALA A 121 -18.35 -6.05 3.87
CA ALA A 121 -18.21 -5.11 2.76
C ALA A 121 -19.55 -4.46 2.38
N ARG A 122 -20.63 -5.26 2.30
CA ARG A 122 -22.00 -4.78 2.06
C ARG A 122 -22.48 -3.78 3.11
N ALA A 123 -22.11 -3.97 4.37
CA ALA A 123 -22.45 -3.04 5.44
C ALA A 123 -21.62 -1.76 5.38
N LEU A 124 -20.34 -1.85 5.00
CA LEU A 124 -19.48 -0.69 4.78
C LEU A 124 -20.02 0.21 3.65
N GLU A 125 -20.50 -0.40 2.56
CA GLU A 125 -21.19 0.33 1.48
C GLU A 125 -22.43 1.06 1.98
N ALA A 126 -23.31 0.35 2.69
CA ALA A 126 -24.52 0.95 3.26
C ALA A 126 -24.19 2.12 4.19
N HIS A 127 -23.15 1.97 5.02
CA HIS A 127 -22.68 3.01 5.93
C HIS A 127 -22.15 4.23 5.17
N ALA A 128 -21.46 4.03 4.04
CA ALA A 128 -21.02 5.08 3.14
C ALA A 128 -22.14 5.64 2.22
N GLY A 129 -23.38 5.15 2.37
CA GLY A 129 -24.53 5.61 1.60
C GLY A 129 -24.67 5.00 0.21
N PHE A 130 -24.02 3.86 -0.07
CA PHE A 130 -24.21 3.08 -1.29
C PHE A 130 -25.20 1.95 -1.08
N ALA A 131 -25.77 1.45 -2.19
CA ALA A 131 -26.55 0.23 -2.13
C ALA A 131 -25.60 -0.97 -1.87
N PRO A 132 -25.95 -1.91 -1.00
CA PRO A 132 -25.13 -3.10 -0.74
C PRO A 132 -24.83 -3.91 -2.02
N GLY A 133 -23.56 -4.26 -2.22
CA GLY A 133 -23.05 -5.09 -3.32
C GLY A 133 -22.86 -4.35 -4.64
N THR A 134 -22.68 -3.03 -4.63
CA THR A 134 -22.62 -2.22 -5.86
C THR A 134 -21.25 -1.64 -6.18
N MET A 135 -20.40 -1.50 -5.18
CA MET A 135 -19.09 -0.86 -5.24
C MET A 135 -17.96 -1.79 -4.78
N LEU A 136 -18.25 -2.71 -3.85
CA LEU A 136 -17.25 -3.56 -3.21
C LEU A 136 -17.50 -5.04 -3.45
N ARG A 137 -16.41 -5.76 -3.65
CA ARG A 137 -16.38 -7.21 -3.75
C ARG A 137 -15.31 -7.77 -2.83
N ALA A 138 -15.70 -8.72 -1.97
CA ALA A 138 -14.72 -9.55 -1.28
C ALA A 138 -14.16 -10.57 -2.28
N GLU A 139 -12.85 -10.59 -2.49
CA GLU A 139 -12.19 -11.57 -3.35
C GLU A 139 -11.97 -12.88 -2.60
N ASP A 140 -11.66 -12.79 -1.30
CA ASP A 140 -11.47 -13.90 -0.38
C ASP A 140 -11.77 -13.45 1.07
N SER A 141 -11.25 -14.17 2.08
CA SER A 141 -11.43 -13.82 3.49
C SER A 141 -10.54 -12.69 4.01
N GLU A 142 -9.59 -12.23 3.20
CA GLU A 142 -8.53 -11.28 3.57
C GLU A 142 -8.45 -10.07 2.62
N ARG A 143 -9.28 -10.02 1.57
CA ARG A 143 -9.23 -8.95 0.56
C ARG A 143 -10.60 -8.46 0.11
N VAL A 144 -10.77 -7.13 0.13
CA VAL A 144 -11.90 -6.42 -0.46
C VAL A 144 -11.39 -5.54 -1.60
N ALA A 145 -11.98 -5.66 -2.78
CA ALA A 145 -11.66 -4.82 -3.91
C ALA A 145 -12.82 -3.91 -4.26
N PHE A 146 -12.48 -2.72 -4.74
CA PHE A 146 -13.39 -1.80 -5.39
C PHE A 146 -13.72 -2.35 -6.78
N ASP A 147 -14.96 -2.76 -6.98
CA ASP A 147 -15.48 -3.42 -8.19
C ASP A 147 -16.88 -2.84 -8.48
N PRO A 148 -16.96 -1.63 -9.07
CA PRO A 148 -18.25 -1.02 -9.37
C PRO A 148 -18.97 -1.91 -10.39
N TYR A 149 -20.14 -2.41 -10.00
CA TYR A 149 -20.92 -3.36 -10.82
C TYR A 149 -21.28 -2.81 -12.21
N ASP A 150 -21.39 -1.48 -12.33
CA ASP A 150 -21.69 -0.77 -13.56
C ASP A 150 -20.72 0.41 -13.77
N ASN A 151 -19.80 0.25 -14.72
CA ASN A 151 -18.82 1.27 -15.09
C ASN A 151 -19.46 2.56 -15.66
N GLN A 152 -20.66 2.49 -16.24
CA GLN A 152 -21.37 3.68 -16.70
C GLN A 152 -21.97 4.46 -15.53
N GLN A 153 -22.42 3.77 -14.48
CA GLN A 153 -22.83 4.40 -13.22
C GLN A 153 -21.64 4.97 -12.45
N PHE A 154 -20.47 4.33 -12.51
CA PHE A 154 -19.24 4.86 -11.92
C PHE A 154 -18.84 6.21 -12.53
N ALA A 155 -18.97 6.38 -13.85
CA ALA A 155 -18.68 7.63 -14.53
C ALA A 155 -19.63 8.78 -14.14
N ALA A 156 -20.82 8.47 -13.63
CA ALA A 156 -21.81 9.44 -13.17
C ALA A 156 -21.85 9.57 -11.63
N ILE A 157 -20.95 8.89 -10.93
CA ILE A 157 -20.98 8.79 -9.48
C ILE A 157 -20.43 10.08 -8.84
N ASP A 158 -20.98 10.43 -7.69
CA ASP A 158 -20.51 11.56 -6.90
C ASP A 158 -19.17 11.23 -6.24
N PHE A 159 -18.13 11.98 -6.60
CA PHE A 159 -16.78 11.82 -6.05
C PHE A 159 -16.73 11.99 -4.53
N GLU A 160 -17.60 12.81 -3.93
CA GLU A 160 -17.66 12.94 -2.47
C GLU A 160 -18.17 11.65 -1.81
N ARG A 161 -19.11 10.95 -2.44
CA ARG A 161 -19.59 9.66 -1.96
C ARG A 161 -18.51 8.59 -2.10
N VAL A 162 -17.76 8.58 -3.20
CA VAL A 162 -16.61 7.67 -3.35
C VAL A 162 -15.53 7.97 -2.30
N GLY A 163 -15.24 9.25 -2.04
CA GLY A 163 -14.31 9.66 -0.99
C GLY A 163 -14.76 9.17 0.40
N ALA A 164 -16.05 9.23 0.69
CA ALA A 164 -16.61 8.66 1.92
C ALA A 164 -16.41 7.14 2.01
N LEU A 165 -16.69 6.39 0.94
CA LEU A 165 -16.48 4.94 0.89
C LEU A 165 -15.01 4.57 1.07
N LEU A 166 -14.09 5.31 0.45
CA LEU A 166 -12.65 5.11 0.63
C LEU A 166 -12.22 5.36 2.08
N ALA A 167 -12.71 6.43 2.73
CA ALA A 167 -12.41 6.68 4.15
C ALA A 167 -12.92 5.54 5.05
N VAL A 168 -14.14 5.04 4.80
CA VAL A 168 -14.73 3.88 5.49
C VAL A 168 -13.88 2.63 5.30
N LEU A 169 -13.45 2.36 4.08
CA LEU A 169 -12.60 1.20 3.75
C LEU A 169 -11.23 1.27 4.40
N VAL A 170 -10.55 2.42 4.33
CA VAL A 170 -9.21 2.60 4.93
C VAL A 170 -9.27 2.34 6.43
N PHE A 171 -10.25 2.92 7.13
CA PHE A 171 -10.42 2.68 8.56
C PHE A 171 -10.73 1.19 8.85
N ALA A 172 -11.67 0.59 8.13
CA ALA A 172 -12.03 -0.81 8.31
C ALA A 172 -10.86 -1.75 8.04
N SER A 173 -10.10 -1.52 6.98
CA SER A 173 -8.91 -2.30 6.59
C SER A 173 -7.82 -2.18 7.66
N ALA A 174 -7.46 -0.95 8.04
CA ALA A 174 -6.42 -0.71 9.04
C ALA A 174 -6.78 -1.29 10.42
N ARG A 175 -8.07 -1.27 10.78
CA ARG A 175 -8.56 -1.79 12.07
C ARG A 175 -8.64 -3.30 12.11
N ASN A 176 -9.06 -3.94 11.01
CA ASN A 176 -9.41 -5.37 10.99
C ASN A 176 -8.42 -6.24 10.20
N GLY A 177 -7.41 -5.65 9.58
CA GLY A 177 -6.28 -6.38 8.98
C GLY A 177 -6.57 -7.07 7.64
N PHE A 178 -7.63 -6.67 6.92
CA PHE A 178 -7.84 -7.12 5.54
C PHE A 178 -7.23 -6.11 4.56
N SER A 179 -6.77 -6.60 3.40
CA SER A 179 -6.24 -5.77 2.33
C SER A 179 -7.36 -5.16 1.46
N MET A 180 -7.10 -3.97 0.92
CA MET A 180 -7.97 -3.33 -0.04
C MET A 180 -7.33 -3.31 -1.44
N GLY A 181 -8.16 -3.28 -2.49
CA GLY A 181 -7.72 -3.25 -3.89
C GLY A 181 -8.73 -2.56 -4.80
N PHE A 182 -8.40 -2.51 -6.10
CA PHE A 182 -9.28 -2.02 -7.16
C PHE A 182 -9.28 -3.05 -8.30
N ILE A 183 -10.46 -3.53 -8.70
CA ILE A 183 -10.63 -4.38 -9.88
C ILE A 183 -10.59 -3.47 -11.10
N GLY A 184 -9.77 -3.83 -12.10
CA GLY A 184 -9.50 -3.00 -13.28
C GLY A 184 -8.03 -2.60 -13.46
N ASN A 185 -7.18 -2.81 -12.45
CA ASN A 185 -5.71 -2.72 -12.59
C ASN A 185 -5.07 -4.06 -13.02
N ASP A 186 -5.87 -5.07 -13.38
CA ASP A 186 -5.40 -6.40 -13.80
C ASP A 186 -4.64 -6.41 -15.14
N LYS A 187 -4.54 -5.27 -15.84
CA LYS A 187 -3.60 -5.13 -16.96
C LYS A 187 -2.13 -5.01 -16.55
N VAL A 188 -1.81 -4.99 -15.25
CA VAL A 188 -0.44 -4.88 -14.73
C VAL A 188 0.01 -6.16 -13.99
N ARG A 189 -0.80 -7.24 -14.01
CA ARG A 189 -0.41 -8.56 -13.50
C ARG A 189 -0.26 -9.53 -14.68
N GLU A 190 0.78 -9.32 -15.48
CA GLU A 190 1.37 -10.36 -16.35
C GLU A 190 2.44 -11.14 -15.58
#